data_AF-E5B2C2-F1
#
_entry.id   AF-E5B2C2-F1
#
_cell.length_a   1.000
_cell.length_b   1.000
_cell.length_c   1.000
_cell.angle_alpha   90.00
_cell.angle_beta   90.00
_cell.angle_gamma   90.00
#
_symmetry.space_group_name_H-M   'P 1'
#
loop_
_entity.id
_entity.type
_entity.pdbx_description
1 polymer ?
#
loop_
_entity_poly.entity_id
_entity_poly.type
_entity_poly.pdbx_seq_one_letter_code
_entity_poly.pdbx_strand_id
1 'polypeptide(L)'
;MKHDAEHVMQIMYYPSDYTDPSHLPDSLAQGEVFNDVLINYWLLSHFQLDNENKYWQPTDIISSLIVAHWHQLPRIAHLLGGYLLRNRLPGYGAALICDPQLLAFISLPLIHHVTIDEAERRVDTLAWGATFILSMASSLPPALKQRILLGFPAGIDLPKLHVKATPNHINLFKMAITYANNYQ
;
A
#
# COMPACT_ATOMS: atom_id res chain seq x y z
N MET A 1 17.08 -2.31 -13.04
CA MET A 1 16.68 -2.51 -14.46
C MET A 1 16.30 -3.96 -14.79
N LYS A 2 17.18 -4.97 -14.78
CA LYS A 2 16.75 -6.38 -14.98
C LYS A 2 15.84 -6.90 -13.85
N HIS A 3 16.17 -6.55 -12.60
CA HIS A 3 15.43 -6.97 -11.41
C HIS A 3 14.00 -6.41 -11.34
N ASP A 4 13.74 -5.26 -11.97
CA ASP A 4 12.43 -4.60 -11.92
C ASP A 4 11.44 -5.30 -12.86
N ALA A 5 11.89 -5.80 -14.01
CA ALA A 5 11.07 -6.58 -14.93
C ALA A 5 10.62 -7.92 -14.33
N GLU A 6 11.51 -8.61 -13.62
CA GLU A 6 11.21 -9.86 -12.93
C GLU A 6 10.23 -9.63 -11.77
N HIS A 7 10.44 -8.57 -10.97
CA HIS A 7 9.48 -8.16 -9.94
C HIS A 7 8.10 -7.80 -10.51
N VAL A 8 8.03 -7.06 -11.62
CA VAL A 8 6.74 -6.77 -12.27
C VAL A 8 6.06 -8.06 -12.72
N MET A 9 6.80 -9.02 -13.28
CA MET A 9 6.23 -10.33 -13.63
C MET A 9 5.71 -11.09 -12.40
N GLN A 10 6.44 -11.06 -11.28
CA GLN A 10 5.97 -11.66 -10.03
C GLN A 10 4.67 -11.01 -9.55
N ILE A 11 4.63 -9.68 -9.50
CA ILE A 11 3.43 -8.92 -9.14
C ILE A 11 2.25 -9.29 -10.05
N MET A 12 2.50 -9.40 -11.36
CA MET A 12 1.45 -9.63 -12.34
C MET A 12 0.82 -11.03 -12.25
N TYR A 13 1.61 -12.05 -11.93
CA TYR A 13 1.20 -13.46 -12.04
C TYR A 13 1.13 -14.24 -10.72
N TYR A 14 1.67 -13.68 -9.61
CA TYR A 14 1.64 -14.29 -8.29
C TYR A 14 0.91 -13.40 -7.25
N PRO A 15 -0.37 -13.04 -7.45
CA PRO A 15 -1.13 -12.26 -6.48
C PRO A 15 -1.30 -12.92 -5.10
N SER A 16 -1.17 -14.24 -4.98
CA SER A 16 -1.21 -14.98 -3.71
C SER A 16 -0.22 -14.44 -2.69
N ASP A 17 0.93 -13.95 -3.14
CA ASP A 17 2.07 -13.61 -2.28
C ASP A 17 1.89 -12.25 -1.57
N TYR A 18 0.91 -11.45 -2.00
CA TYR A 18 0.66 -10.12 -1.45
C TYR A 18 -0.81 -9.82 -1.20
N THR A 19 -1.75 -10.68 -1.61
CA THR A 19 -3.18 -10.43 -1.41
C THR A 19 -3.53 -10.54 0.08
N ASP A 20 -4.28 -9.57 0.59
CA ASP A 20 -4.82 -9.60 1.94
C ASP A 20 -5.82 -10.77 2.07
N PRO A 21 -5.74 -11.58 3.14
CA PRO A 21 -6.61 -12.76 3.32
C PRO A 21 -8.11 -12.45 3.27
N SER A 22 -8.55 -11.22 3.56
CA SER A 22 -9.97 -10.85 3.51
C SER A 22 -10.58 -10.85 2.10
N HIS A 23 -9.76 -10.91 1.04
CA HIS A 23 -10.22 -11.12 -0.33
C HIS A 23 -10.52 -12.59 -0.64
N LEU A 24 -10.02 -13.51 0.18
CA LEU A 24 -10.17 -14.94 -0.03
C LEU A 24 -11.44 -15.45 0.68
N PRO A 25 -12.25 -16.29 0.03
CA PRO A 25 -13.29 -17.05 0.70
C PRO A 25 -12.73 -17.85 1.89
N ASP A 26 -13.53 -18.04 2.94
CA ASP A 26 -13.12 -18.76 4.15
C ASP A 26 -12.52 -20.15 3.85
N SER A 27 -13.05 -20.86 2.84
CA SER A 27 -12.54 -22.16 2.41
C SER A 27 -11.14 -22.11 1.80
N LEU A 28 -10.74 -20.99 1.20
CA LEU A 28 -9.40 -20.76 0.67
C LEU A 28 -8.46 -20.16 1.73
N ALA A 29 -8.98 -19.30 2.60
CA ALA A 29 -8.22 -18.68 3.68
C ALA A 29 -7.77 -19.69 4.75
N GLN A 30 -8.54 -20.75 4.97
CA GLN A 30 -8.22 -21.80 5.96
C GLN A 30 -7.17 -22.82 5.47
N GLY A 31 -6.61 -22.64 4.25
CA GLY A 31 -5.48 -23.43 3.76
C GLY A 31 -5.83 -24.88 3.39
N GLU A 32 -7.11 -25.20 3.29
CA GLU A 32 -7.55 -26.54 2.90
C GLU A 32 -7.43 -26.69 1.36
N VAL A 33 -6.43 -27.45 0.93
CA VAL A 33 -6.35 -28.17 -0.36
C VAL A 33 -5.86 -27.39 -1.61
N PHE A 34 -5.78 -26.06 -1.63
CA PHE A 34 -5.43 -25.33 -2.86
C PHE A 34 -3.94 -24.96 -2.97
N ASN A 35 -3.32 -25.33 -4.10
CA ASN A 35 -1.97 -24.92 -4.51
C ASN A 35 -1.97 -23.43 -4.90
N ASP A 36 -0.89 -22.69 -4.59
CA ASP A 36 -0.67 -21.28 -4.95
C ASP A 36 -1.00 -20.98 -6.42
N VAL A 37 -0.72 -21.90 -7.35
CA VAL A 37 -1.05 -21.74 -8.77
C VAL A 37 -2.56 -21.59 -9.00
N LEU A 38 -3.37 -22.37 -8.28
CA LEU A 38 -4.84 -22.30 -8.38
C LEU A 38 -5.38 -21.04 -7.71
N ILE A 39 -4.79 -20.62 -6.59
CA ILE A 39 -5.15 -19.36 -5.92
C ILE A 39 -4.84 -18.18 -6.83
N ASN A 40 -3.66 -18.16 -7.45
CA ASN A 40 -3.26 -17.14 -8.42
C ASN A 40 -4.22 -17.08 -9.61
N TYR A 41 -4.53 -18.23 -10.21
CA TYR A 41 -5.49 -18.31 -11.31
C TYR A 41 -6.89 -17.82 -10.89
N TRP A 42 -7.35 -18.19 -9.69
CA TRP A 42 -8.63 -17.77 -9.14
C TRP A 42 -8.65 -16.25 -8.93
N LEU A 43 -7.63 -15.67 -8.29
CA LEU A 43 -7.53 -14.22 -8.06
C LEU A 43 -7.53 -13.44 -9.38
N LEU A 44 -6.74 -13.87 -10.36
CA LEU A 44 -6.66 -13.23 -11.68
C LEU A 44 -8.03 -13.27 -12.39
N SER A 45 -8.73 -14.40 -12.33
CA SER A 45 -10.00 -14.62 -13.02
C SER A 45 -11.18 -13.95 -12.31
N HIS A 46 -11.25 -14.08 -10.98
CA HIS A 46 -12.35 -13.58 -10.15
C HIS A 46 -12.39 -12.05 -10.15
N PHE A 47 -11.24 -11.40 -9.96
CA PHE A 47 -11.13 -9.94 -9.96
C PHE A 47 -10.94 -9.35 -11.36
N GLN A 48 -10.95 -10.18 -12.42
CA GLN A 48 -10.77 -9.76 -13.81
C GLN A 48 -9.55 -8.85 -13.98
N LEU A 49 -8.42 -9.24 -13.37
CA LEU A 49 -7.21 -8.41 -13.36
C LEU A 49 -6.65 -8.29 -14.78
N ASP A 50 -6.37 -7.05 -15.18
CA ASP A 50 -5.80 -6.77 -16.49
C ASP A 50 -4.39 -7.38 -16.60
N ASN A 51 -4.06 -7.89 -17.79
CA ASN A 51 -2.76 -8.48 -18.13
C ASN A 51 -1.99 -7.67 -19.18
N GLU A 52 -2.54 -6.55 -19.63
CA GLU A 52 -1.79 -5.59 -20.44
C GLU A 52 -0.60 -5.03 -19.66
N ASN A 53 0.44 -4.61 -20.38
CA ASN A 53 1.64 -3.97 -19.81
C ASN A 53 2.56 -4.88 -18.97
N LYS A 54 2.56 -6.20 -19.18
CA LYS A 54 3.47 -7.15 -18.50
C LYS A 54 4.97 -6.86 -18.61
N TYR A 55 5.41 -6.12 -19.63
CA TYR A 55 6.80 -5.71 -19.81
C TYR A 55 7.05 -4.24 -19.45
N TRP A 56 6.08 -3.59 -18.81
CA TRP A 56 6.23 -2.22 -18.38
C TRP A 56 7.39 -2.08 -17.39
N GLN A 57 8.05 -0.93 -17.44
CA GLN A 57 9.17 -0.59 -16.60
C GLN A 57 8.88 0.73 -15.89
N PRO A 58 9.23 0.86 -14.60
CA PRO A 58 9.18 2.12 -13.89
C PRO A 58 10.00 3.20 -14.61
N THR A 59 9.37 4.33 -14.93
CA THR A 59 10.05 5.49 -15.54
C THR A 59 10.34 6.60 -14.54
N ASP A 60 9.69 6.57 -13.38
CA ASP A 60 9.82 7.57 -12.32
C ASP A 60 10.13 6.94 -10.96
N ILE A 61 10.60 7.76 -10.03
CA ILE A 61 11.07 7.30 -8.72
C ILE A 61 9.97 6.69 -7.85
N ILE A 62 8.72 7.17 -7.94
CA ILE A 62 7.60 6.64 -7.16
C ILE A 62 7.27 5.25 -7.65
N SER A 63 7.14 5.09 -8.97
CA SER A 63 6.93 3.79 -9.60
C SER A 63 8.00 2.78 -9.20
N SER A 64 9.28 3.17 -9.23
CA SER A 64 10.37 2.29 -8.82
C SER A 64 10.26 1.90 -7.34
N LEU A 65 9.95 2.85 -6.45
CA LEU A 65 9.80 2.57 -5.02
C LEU A 65 8.61 1.64 -4.73
N ILE A 66 7.48 1.83 -5.40
CA ILE A 66 6.29 0.99 -5.23
C ILE A 66 6.59 -0.45 -5.66
N VAL A 67 7.17 -0.64 -6.87
CA VAL A 67 7.51 -1.97 -7.39
C VAL A 67 8.57 -2.66 -6.53
N ALA A 68 9.58 -1.92 -6.05
CA ALA A 68 10.65 -2.49 -5.23
C ALA A 68 10.15 -2.97 -3.85
N HIS A 69 9.12 -2.33 -3.29
CA HIS A 69 8.63 -2.60 -1.94
C HIS A 69 7.18 -3.13 -1.92
N TRP A 70 6.78 -3.86 -2.97
CA TRP A 70 5.38 -4.25 -3.19
C TRP A 70 4.73 -4.97 -2.00
N HIS A 71 5.38 -6.00 -1.46
CA HIS A 71 4.86 -6.76 -0.30
C HIS A 71 4.79 -5.94 0.99
N GLN A 72 5.52 -4.82 1.07
CA GLN A 72 5.55 -3.96 2.24
C GLN A 72 4.56 -2.80 2.14
N LEU A 73 3.87 -2.63 1.01
CA LEU A 73 2.94 -1.51 0.79
C LEU A 73 1.90 -1.36 1.90
N PRO A 74 1.29 -2.42 2.47
CA PRO A 74 0.33 -2.26 3.57
C PRO A 74 0.97 -1.66 4.82
N ARG A 75 2.16 -2.13 5.19
CA ARG A 75 2.92 -1.59 6.33
C ARG A 75 3.35 -0.15 6.09
N ILE A 76 3.82 0.15 4.88
CA ILE A 76 4.21 1.51 4.49
C ILE A 76 3.00 2.45 4.49
N ALA A 77 1.86 2.00 3.99
CA ALA A 77 0.60 2.74 4.02
C ALA A 77 0.20 3.06 5.46
N HIS A 78 0.23 2.08 6.36
CA HIS A 78 -0.08 2.31 7.78
C HIS A 78 0.77 3.43 8.40
N LEU A 79 2.08 3.43 8.14
CA LEU A 79 2.98 4.51 8.59
C LEU A 79 2.65 5.85 7.95
N LEU A 80 2.42 5.87 6.63
CA LEU A 80 2.08 7.08 5.88
C LEU A 80 0.77 7.71 6.37
N GLY A 81 -0.31 6.95 6.43
CA GLY A 81 -1.59 7.46 6.91
C GLY A 81 -1.54 7.81 8.39
N GLY A 82 -0.75 7.10 9.17
CA GLY A 82 -0.37 7.49 10.52
C GLY A 82 0.22 8.89 10.60
N TYR A 83 1.20 9.18 9.74
CA TYR A 83 1.83 10.49 9.66
C TYR A 83 0.87 11.59 9.21
N LEU A 84 0.02 11.30 8.22
CA LEU A 84 -1.03 12.20 7.74
C LEU A 84 -2.03 12.54 8.87
N LEU A 85 -2.37 11.56 9.70
CA LEU A 85 -3.32 11.68 10.80
C LEU A 85 -2.67 12.07 12.14
N ARG A 86 -1.37 12.39 12.19
CA ARG A 86 -0.62 12.59 13.44
C ARG A 86 -1.25 13.59 14.42
N ASN A 87 -1.95 14.61 13.92
CA ASN A 87 -2.63 15.61 14.76
C ASN A 87 -3.95 15.09 15.35
N ARG A 88 -4.52 14.02 14.81
CA ARG A 88 -5.80 13.41 15.20
C ARG A 88 -5.61 12.15 16.04
N LEU A 89 -4.51 11.41 15.82
CA LEU A 89 -4.21 10.17 16.53
C LEU A 89 -4.12 10.29 18.07
N PRO A 90 -3.66 11.40 18.68
CA PRO A 90 -3.63 11.52 20.15
C PRO A 90 -5.00 11.35 20.81
N GLY A 91 -6.10 11.67 20.11
CA GLY A 91 -7.46 11.42 20.58
C GLY A 91 -7.84 9.94 20.68
N TYR A 92 -7.02 9.04 20.10
CA TYR A 92 -7.20 7.59 20.04
C TYR A 92 -6.06 6.86 20.77
N GLY A 93 -5.47 7.49 21.80
CA GLY A 93 -4.18 7.17 22.42
C GLY A 93 -3.89 5.70 22.78
N ALA A 94 -4.90 4.86 23.03
CA ALA A 94 -4.69 3.42 23.25
C ALA A 94 -4.11 2.69 22.01
N ALA A 95 -4.56 3.05 20.80
CA ALA A 95 -4.09 2.43 19.56
C ALA A 95 -2.64 2.82 19.22
N LEU A 96 -2.23 4.05 19.56
CA LEU A 96 -0.85 4.53 19.37
C LEU A 96 0.16 3.84 20.29
N ILE A 97 -0.24 3.53 21.53
CA ILE A 97 0.66 2.90 22.52
C ILE A 97 0.99 1.46 22.09
N CYS A 98 0.07 0.77 21.42
CA CYS A 98 0.27 -0.59 20.94
C CYS A 98 1.17 -0.69 19.70
N ASP A 99 1.52 0.45 19.06
CA ASP A 99 2.36 0.49 17.86
C ASP A 99 3.54 1.46 18.05
N PRO A 100 4.66 0.98 18.65
CA PRO A 100 5.83 1.82 18.91
C PRO A 100 6.52 2.29 17.62
N GLN A 101 6.43 1.51 16.54
CA GLN A 101 7.00 1.89 15.25
C GLN A 101 6.26 3.09 14.68
N LEU A 102 4.93 3.04 14.67
CA LEU A 102 4.10 4.14 14.23
C LEU A 102 4.36 5.38 15.08
N LEU A 103 4.41 5.24 16.41
CA LEU A 103 4.68 6.34 17.32
C LEU A 103 6.03 7.02 17.05
N ALA A 104 7.09 6.23 16.84
CA ALA A 104 8.40 6.76 16.47
C ALA A 104 8.36 7.48 15.11
N PHE A 105 7.66 6.92 14.13
CA PHE A 105 7.56 7.49 12.79
C PHE A 105 6.78 8.81 12.75
N ILE A 106 5.62 8.90 13.42
CA ILE A 106 4.81 10.13 13.44
C ILE A 106 5.47 11.28 14.21
N SER A 107 6.45 10.97 15.05
CA SER A 107 7.23 11.94 15.81
C SER A 107 8.32 12.62 14.97
N LEU A 108 8.58 12.15 13.74
CA LEU A 108 9.59 12.74 12.88
C LEU A 108 9.18 14.17 12.44
N PRO A 109 10.11 15.14 12.45
CA PRO A 109 9.83 16.51 12.03
C PRO A 109 9.91 16.67 10.50
N LEU A 110 9.19 15.83 9.73
CA LEU A 110 9.16 15.94 8.27
C LEU A 110 8.14 16.99 7.81
N ILE A 111 8.56 17.84 6.90
CA ILE A 111 7.67 18.81 6.26
C ILE A 111 6.79 18.05 5.26
N HIS A 112 5.48 18.08 5.47
CA HIS A 112 4.50 17.64 4.48
C HIS A 112 3.33 18.61 4.47
N HIS A 113 2.76 18.84 3.29
CA HIS A 113 1.60 19.69 3.11
C HIS A 113 0.54 18.89 2.37
N VAL A 114 -0.25 18.16 3.15
CA VAL A 114 -1.44 17.47 2.67
C VAL A 114 -2.62 18.03 3.45
N THR A 115 -3.54 18.68 2.75
CA THR A 115 -4.78 19.19 3.34
C THR A 115 -5.76 18.03 3.48
N ILE A 116 -6.09 17.69 4.71
CA ILE A 116 -7.14 16.74 5.05
C ILE A 116 -8.37 17.55 5.42
N ASP A 117 -9.52 17.20 4.84
CA ASP A 117 -10.80 17.83 5.20
C ASP A 117 -11.08 17.64 6.70
N GLU A 118 -11.35 18.73 7.40
CA GLU A 118 -11.69 18.72 8.83
C GLU A 118 -13.03 18.05 9.11
N ALA A 119 -13.92 17.98 8.12
CA ALA A 119 -15.18 17.24 8.23
C ALA A 119 -14.99 15.73 8.30
N GLU A 120 -13.87 15.21 7.78
CA GLU A 120 -13.58 13.79 7.75
C GLU A 120 -13.13 13.31 9.14
N ARG A 121 -13.98 12.54 9.84
CA ARG A 121 -13.72 12.09 11.21
C ARG A 121 -13.02 10.74 11.29
N ARG A 122 -12.88 10.05 10.16
CA ARG A 122 -12.33 8.70 10.15
C ARG A 122 -10.83 8.70 10.47
N VAL A 123 -10.45 7.84 11.41
CA VAL A 123 -9.07 7.57 11.80
C VAL A 123 -8.73 6.14 11.42
N ASP A 124 -8.33 5.97 10.16
CA ASP A 124 -7.90 4.71 9.57
C ASP A 124 -6.57 4.94 8.85
N THR A 125 -5.48 4.65 9.55
CA THR A 125 -4.12 4.87 9.06
C THR A 125 -3.84 4.10 7.77
N LEU A 126 -4.38 2.89 7.64
CA LEU A 126 -4.16 2.06 6.45
C LEU A 126 -4.86 2.67 5.24
N ALA A 127 -6.13 3.06 5.36
CA ALA A 127 -6.90 3.67 4.28
C ALA A 127 -6.29 5.00 3.80
N TRP A 128 -5.91 5.88 4.73
CA TRP A 128 -5.27 7.16 4.39
C TRP A 128 -3.93 6.96 3.68
N GLY A 129 -3.12 5.99 4.13
CA GLY A 129 -1.87 5.63 3.49
C GLY A 129 -2.04 5.02 2.12
N ALA A 130 -3.01 4.11 1.96
CA ALA A 130 -3.33 3.49 0.68
C ALA A 130 -3.74 4.54 -0.35
N THR A 131 -4.64 5.47 0.02
CA THR A 131 -5.02 6.58 -0.88
C THR A 131 -3.83 7.49 -1.21
N PHE A 132 -2.94 7.75 -0.27
CA PHE A 132 -1.72 8.52 -0.53
C PHE A 132 -0.81 7.83 -1.55
N ILE A 133 -0.55 6.53 -1.39
CA ILE A 133 0.25 5.74 -2.35
C ILE A 133 -0.41 5.75 -3.72
N LEU A 134 -1.71 5.47 -3.81
CA LEU A 134 -2.47 5.44 -5.06
C LEU A 134 -2.49 6.82 -5.75
N SER A 135 -2.56 7.91 -4.99
CA SER A 135 -2.48 9.27 -5.51
C SER A 135 -1.12 9.58 -6.14
N MET A 136 -0.03 9.12 -5.50
CA MET A 136 1.33 9.30 -6.03
C MET A 136 1.64 8.36 -7.21
N ALA A 137 0.94 7.23 -7.30
CA ALA A 137 1.08 6.19 -8.31
C ALA A 137 0.54 6.57 -9.70
N SER A 138 0.53 7.86 -10.08
CA SER A 138 -0.16 8.34 -11.28
C SER A 138 0.31 7.67 -12.57
N SER A 139 1.62 7.41 -12.67
CA SER A 139 2.30 6.77 -13.82
C SER A 139 2.18 5.25 -13.87
N LEU A 140 1.70 4.59 -12.81
CA LEU A 140 1.51 3.14 -12.85
C LEU A 140 0.37 2.76 -13.81
N PRO A 141 0.55 1.69 -14.59
CA PRO A 141 -0.50 1.16 -15.45
C PRO A 141 -1.70 0.67 -14.63
N PRO A 142 -2.91 0.68 -15.20
CA PRO A 142 -4.13 0.21 -14.52
C PRO A 142 -3.99 -1.19 -13.91
N ALA A 143 -3.37 -2.12 -14.63
CA ALA A 143 -3.13 -3.49 -14.18
C ALA A 143 -2.37 -3.57 -12.84
N LEU A 144 -1.38 -2.70 -12.63
CA LEU A 144 -0.64 -2.64 -11.37
C LEU A 144 -1.45 -1.94 -10.27
N LYS A 145 -2.19 -0.87 -10.60
CA LYS A 145 -3.05 -0.19 -9.63
C LYS A 145 -4.14 -1.11 -9.05
N GLN A 146 -4.75 -1.95 -9.89
CA GLN A 146 -5.71 -2.97 -9.43
C GLN A 146 -5.06 -3.93 -8.42
N ARG A 147 -3.81 -4.33 -8.68
CA ARG A 147 -3.07 -5.25 -7.80
C ARG A 147 -2.59 -4.60 -6.50
N ILE A 148 -2.33 -3.29 -6.49
CA ILE A 148 -2.06 -2.56 -5.24
C ILE A 148 -3.22 -2.76 -4.25
N LEU A 149 -4.46 -2.66 -4.74
CA LEU A 149 -5.66 -2.77 -3.89
C LEU A 149 -5.84 -4.17 -3.27
N LEU A 150 -5.36 -5.22 -3.92
CA LEU A 150 -5.41 -6.58 -3.38
C LEU A 150 -4.57 -6.72 -2.10
N GLY A 151 -3.51 -5.91 -1.94
CA GLY A 151 -2.70 -5.93 -0.73
C GLY A 151 -3.36 -5.29 0.50
N PHE A 152 -4.52 -4.68 0.33
CA PHE A 152 -5.28 -4.06 1.40
C PHE A 152 -6.55 -4.85 1.68
N PRO A 153 -7.15 -4.75 2.88
CA PRO A 153 -8.40 -5.44 3.19
C PRO A 153 -9.51 -5.18 2.17
N ALA A 154 -10.30 -6.19 1.81
CA ALA A 154 -11.31 -6.11 0.74
C ALA A 154 -12.38 -5.03 0.96
N GLY A 155 -12.71 -4.77 2.23
CA GLY A 155 -13.67 -3.74 2.64
C GLY A 155 -13.04 -2.38 2.91
N ILE A 156 -11.78 -2.13 2.50
CA ILE A 156 -11.11 -0.86 2.76
C ILE A 156 -11.87 0.28 2.07
N ASP A 157 -12.48 1.14 2.87
CA ASP A 157 -13.08 2.37 2.37
C ASP A 157 -11.96 3.40 2.19
N LEU A 158 -11.75 3.93 0.97
CA LEU A 158 -10.64 4.83 0.68
C LEU A 158 -11.11 6.29 0.76
N PRO A 159 -10.50 7.14 1.62
CA PRO A 159 -10.90 8.54 1.71
C PRO A 159 -10.64 9.28 0.40
N LYS A 160 -11.37 10.37 0.17
CA LYS A 160 -11.10 11.28 -0.95
C LYS A 160 -9.88 12.13 -0.64
N LEU A 161 -8.74 11.72 -1.17
CA LEU A 161 -7.51 12.48 -1.09
C LEU A 161 -6.85 12.51 -2.47
N HIS A 162 -6.36 13.68 -2.87
CA HIS A 162 -5.56 13.82 -4.08
C HIS A 162 -4.23 14.48 -3.73
N VAL A 163 -3.14 13.72 -3.87
CA VAL A 163 -1.79 14.19 -3.60
C VAL A 163 -0.97 14.16 -4.87
N LYS A 164 -0.43 15.32 -5.27
CA LYS A 164 0.58 15.40 -6.31
C LYS A 164 1.96 15.05 -5.73
N ALA A 165 2.75 14.27 -6.45
CA ALA A 165 4.13 13.97 -6.06
C ALA A 165 4.95 15.28 -5.96
N THR A 166 5.51 15.54 -4.78
CA THR A 166 6.46 16.62 -4.51
C THR A 166 7.72 16.01 -3.87
N PRO A 167 8.87 16.71 -3.85
CA PRO A 167 10.06 16.21 -3.16
C PRO A 167 9.81 15.86 -1.69
N ASN A 168 8.95 16.62 -1.00
CA ASN A 168 8.56 16.35 0.39
C ASN A 168 7.76 15.05 0.52
N HIS A 169 6.82 14.78 -0.41
CA HIS A 169 6.05 13.54 -0.42
C HIS A 169 6.92 12.32 -0.77
N ILE A 170 7.86 12.47 -1.70
CA ILE A 170 8.84 11.43 -2.02
C ILE A 170 9.72 11.13 -0.80
N ASN A 171 10.18 12.17 -0.09
CA ASN A 171 10.98 11.99 1.12
C ASN A 171 10.19 11.30 2.24
N LEU A 172 8.93 11.71 2.46
CA LEU A 172 8.05 11.04 3.41
C LEU A 172 7.87 9.55 3.07
N PHE A 173 7.67 9.23 1.80
CA PHE A 173 7.54 7.84 1.35
C PHE A 173 8.82 7.03 1.56
N LYS A 174 9.99 7.59 1.21
CA LYS A 174 11.29 6.96 1.49
C LYS A 174 11.51 6.72 2.98
N MET A 175 11.14 7.67 3.84
CA MET A 175 11.25 7.49 5.28
C MET A 175 10.30 6.39 5.78
N ALA A 176 9.07 6.32 5.28
CA ALA A 176 8.14 5.25 5.62
C ALA A 176 8.69 3.87 5.20
N ILE A 177 9.30 3.77 4.01
CA ILE A 177 10.00 2.56 3.55
C ILE A 177 11.14 2.18 4.51
N THR A 178 12.00 3.13 4.87
CA THR A 178 13.11 2.88 5.81
C THR A 178 12.60 2.34 7.15
N TYR A 179 11.54 2.95 7.69
CA TYR A 179 10.95 2.49 8.94
C TYR A 179 10.31 1.11 8.78
N ALA A 180 9.55 0.86 7.72
CA ALA A 180 8.91 -0.41 7.43
C ALA A 180 9.92 -1.58 7.29
N ASN A 181 11.15 -1.30 6.87
CA ASN A 181 12.21 -2.30 6.75
C ASN A 181 12.99 -2.54 8.05
N ASN A 182 13.25 -1.48 8.83
CA ASN A 182 14.25 -1.53 9.90
C ASN A 182 13.68 -1.67 11.32
N TYR A 183 12.37 -1.50 11.51
CA TYR A 183 11.72 -1.73 12.79
C TYR A 183 11.15 -3.16 12.80
N GLN A 184 11.69 -4.03 13.66
CA GLN A 184 11.14 -5.35 13.99
C GLN A 184 10.91 -5.42 15.49
#